data_AF-A0A1E3H888-F1
#
_entry.id   AF-A0A1E3H888-F1
#
_cell.length_a   1.000
_cell.length_b   1.000
_cell.length_c   1.000
_cell.angle_alpha   90.00
_cell.angle_beta   90.00
_cell.angle_gamma   90.00
#
_symmetry.space_group_name_H-M   'P 1'
#
loop_
_entity.id
_entity.type
_entity.pdbx_description
1 polymer ?
#
loop_
_entity_poly.entity_id
_entity_poly.type
_entity_poly.pdbx_seq_one_letter_code
_entity_poly.pdbx_strand_id
1 'polypeptide(L)'
;MTVHHARRAIELKFSTPDMLRHVDDPIQSDLSAATFSRGCLFLSCDETAGVDRLTEQDGHWGDHRHFNLGELLDLPDGPAGEMDIEGLCCDDDWLWVVGSHALKRKKPDAEDDGATNLAAMTAVTREANRYFLGRFPLSGADGDLRPVRRAGSRRAEHVRFGKTKSRLMRWLGKDPHLAPFLSLPSKENGLDIEGIAARGLRVWLGLRGPVLRGYAVILELEMKVTGKSGLKAKRIDGRRRYRKHLLPTRASASAISPSTATISWC
;
A
#
# COMPACT_ATOMS: atom_id res chain seq x y z
N MET A 1 -34.20 21.20 -11.71
CA MET A 1 -32.98 21.94 -11.34
C MET A 1 -31.80 21.00 -11.48
N THR A 2 -31.00 21.15 -12.53
CA THR A 2 -29.80 20.35 -12.75
C THR A 2 -28.70 20.91 -11.87
N VAL A 3 -28.29 20.16 -10.84
CA VAL A 3 -27.15 20.55 -10.00
C VAL A 3 -25.88 20.33 -10.82
N HIS A 4 -25.34 21.40 -11.39
CA HIS A 4 -24.01 21.37 -11.96
C HIS A 4 -23.02 21.24 -10.80
N HIS A 5 -22.56 20.01 -10.52
CA HIS A 5 -21.38 19.82 -9.72
C HIS A 5 -20.20 20.42 -10.51
N ALA A 6 -19.70 21.57 -10.05
CA ALA A 6 -18.45 22.10 -10.56
C ALA A 6 -17.39 21.00 -10.39
N ARG A 7 -16.87 20.48 -11.52
CA ARG A 7 -15.74 19.57 -11.50
C ARG A 7 -14.56 20.34 -10.94
N ARG A 8 -14.26 20.14 -9.66
CA ARG A 8 -13.00 20.58 -9.07
C ARG A 8 -11.93 19.62 -9.55
N ALA A 9 -11.17 20.04 -10.55
CA ALA A 9 -9.96 19.36 -10.97
C ALA A 9 -8.77 19.94 -10.20
N ILE A 10 -7.81 19.09 -9.86
CA ILE A 10 -6.53 19.48 -9.30
C ILE A 10 -5.47 19.11 -10.34
N GLU A 11 -4.65 20.07 -10.73
CA GLU A 11 -3.54 19.85 -11.66
C GLU A 11 -2.32 19.32 -10.89
N LEU A 12 -1.76 18.19 -11.34
CA LEU A 12 -0.53 17.59 -10.82
C LEU A 12 0.55 17.69 -11.90
N LYS A 13 1.66 18.37 -11.60
CA LYS A 13 2.79 18.55 -12.51
C LYS A 13 3.98 17.73 -12.05
N PHE A 14 4.34 16.74 -12.87
CA PHE A 14 5.51 15.91 -12.67
C PHE A 14 6.69 16.43 -13.51
N SER A 15 7.90 16.36 -12.95
CA SER A 15 9.15 16.51 -13.71
C SER A 15 9.23 15.47 -14.83
N THR A 16 9.91 15.80 -15.93
CA THR A 16 9.91 15.01 -17.18
C THR A 16 10.42 13.56 -17.02
N PRO A 17 10.02 12.63 -17.92
CA PRO A 17 10.24 11.17 -17.79
C PRO A 17 11.69 10.71 -17.68
N ASP A 18 12.67 11.50 -18.14
CA ASP A 18 14.10 11.11 -18.18
C ASP A 18 14.73 10.82 -16.80
N MET A 19 14.02 11.09 -15.71
CA MET A 19 14.49 10.90 -14.34
C MET A 19 14.32 9.46 -13.81
N LEU A 20 13.47 8.62 -14.40
CA LEU A 20 13.29 7.22 -14.01
C LEU A 20 13.67 6.30 -15.16
N ARG A 21 14.95 5.96 -15.28
CA ARG A 21 15.53 5.16 -16.38
C ARG A 21 15.01 3.70 -16.50
N HIS A 22 13.97 3.33 -15.76
CA HIS A 22 13.54 1.94 -15.57
C HIS A 22 12.02 1.75 -15.46
N VAL A 23 11.23 2.72 -15.93
CA VAL A 23 9.76 2.63 -15.92
C VAL A 23 9.31 2.72 -17.37
N ASP A 24 8.54 1.71 -17.80
CA ASP A 24 8.06 1.62 -19.19
C ASP A 24 6.97 2.66 -19.44
N ASP A 25 6.15 2.96 -18.42
CA ASP A 25 5.10 3.97 -18.47
C ASP A 25 5.44 5.23 -17.63
N PRO A 26 4.97 6.43 -18.01
CA PRO A 26 5.18 7.63 -17.19
C PRO A 26 4.48 7.50 -15.83
N ILE A 27 5.12 7.94 -14.74
CA ILE A 27 4.58 7.89 -13.35
C ILE A 27 3.11 8.33 -13.25
N GLN A 28 2.72 9.36 -14.02
CA GLN A 28 1.37 9.90 -13.99
C GLN A 28 0.28 8.96 -14.54
N SER A 29 0.65 7.89 -15.24
CA SER A 29 -0.29 6.94 -15.82
C SER A 29 -0.80 5.92 -14.79
N ASP A 30 0.01 5.61 -13.78
CA ASP A 30 -0.24 4.48 -12.87
C ASP A 30 -0.16 4.87 -11.38
N LEU A 31 -0.73 6.03 -11.05
CA LEU A 31 -0.85 6.46 -9.66
C LEU A 31 -1.76 5.52 -8.86
N SER A 32 -1.20 4.93 -7.81
CA SER A 32 -1.86 3.89 -6.99
C SER A 32 -2.25 4.37 -5.59
N ALA A 33 -1.45 5.26 -5.00
CA ALA A 33 -1.70 5.77 -3.65
C ALA A 33 -1.33 7.24 -3.48
N ALA A 34 -2.01 7.90 -2.55
CA ALA A 34 -1.76 9.29 -2.20
C ALA A 34 -1.95 9.53 -0.69
N THR A 35 -1.15 10.41 -0.12
CA THR A 35 -1.35 10.96 1.23
C THR A 35 -0.85 12.39 1.29
N PHE A 36 -1.40 13.18 2.20
CA PHE A 36 -1.01 14.57 2.39
C PHE A 36 -0.48 14.80 3.80
N SER A 37 0.58 15.61 3.92
CA SER A 37 1.05 16.12 5.21
C SER A 37 1.80 17.42 5.03
N ARG A 38 1.40 18.45 5.79
CA ARG A 38 2.11 19.73 5.97
C ARG A 38 2.68 20.31 4.67
N GLY A 39 1.81 20.51 3.67
CA GLY A 39 2.17 21.13 2.39
C GLY A 39 2.83 20.18 1.38
N CYS A 40 2.92 18.89 1.69
CA CYS A 40 3.44 17.86 0.78
C CYS A 40 2.34 16.84 0.43
N LEU A 41 2.08 16.67 -0.86
CA LEU A 41 1.33 15.57 -1.43
C LEU A 41 2.31 14.47 -1.81
N PHE A 42 2.26 13.36 -1.08
CA PHE A 42 3.02 12.15 -1.40
C PHE A 42 2.16 11.23 -2.27
N LEU A 43 2.77 10.70 -3.31
CA LEU A 43 2.17 9.84 -4.33
C LEU A 43 3.06 8.60 -4.52
N SER A 44 2.50 7.53 -5.04
CA SER A 44 3.28 6.41 -5.58
C SER A 44 2.67 5.96 -6.89
N CYS A 45 3.52 5.38 -7.74
CA CYS A 45 3.11 4.48 -8.82
C CYS A 45 3.35 3.03 -8.40
N ASP A 46 2.54 2.11 -8.92
CA ASP A 46 2.67 0.68 -8.66
C ASP A 46 3.96 0.09 -9.28
N GLU A 47 4.46 0.67 -10.37
CA GLU A 47 5.60 0.16 -11.13
C GLU A 47 6.98 0.34 -10.46
N THR A 48 7.10 1.17 -9.42
CA THR A 48 8.41 1.51 -8.83
C THR A 48 8.57 1.09 -7.37
N ALA A 49 9.79 1.27 -6.86
CA ALA A 49 10.09 1.20 -5.43
C ALA A 49 10.06 2.58 -4.76
N GLY A 50 9.39 3.57 -5.36
CA GLY A 50 9.54 4.96 -5.00
C GLY A 50 8.26 5.65 -4.54
N VAL A 51 8.46 6.77 -3.85
CA VAL A 51 7.40 7.70 -3.49
C VAL A 51 7.76 9.05 -4.10
N ASP A 52 6.79 9.65 -4.76
CA ASP A 52 6.89 10.97 -5.35
C ASP A 52 6.29 12.00 -4.40
N ARG A 53 6.85 13.20 -4.39
CA ARG A 53 6.36 14.31 -3.58
C ARG A 53 6.13 15.52 -4.48
N LEU A 54 4.91 16.01 -4.45
CA LEU A 54 4.54 17.32 -4.97
C LEU A 54 4.28 18.29 -3.81
N THR A 55 4.46 19.57 -4.06
CA THR A 55 4.15 20.65 -3.11
C THR A 55 3.13 21.59 -3.73
N GLU A 56 2.34 22.23 -2.87
CA GLU A 56 1.34 23.19 -3.33
C GLU A 56 2.05 24.41 -3.93
N GLN A 57 1.61 24.76 -5.14
CA GLN A 57 1.98 25.93 -5.90
C GLN A 57 0.70 26.70 -6.20
N ASP A 58 0.79 27.89 -6.81
CA ASP A 58 -0.38 28.72 -7.15
C ASP A 58 -1.44 27.95 -7.97
N GLY A 59 -2.43 27.39 -7.27
CA GLY A 59 -3.56 26.64 -7.83
C GLY A 59 -3.26 25.22 -8.34
N HIS A 60 -2.05 24.68 -8.15
CA HIS A 60 -1.66 23.35 -8.63
C HIS A 60 -0.62 22.67 -7.74
N TRP A 61 -0.36 21.39 -7.93
CA TRP A 61 0.72 20.67 -7.25
C TRP A 61 1.90 20.47 -8.20
N GLY A 62 3.10 20.83 -7.77
CA GLY A 62 4.31 20.79 -8.57
C GLY A 62 5.56 20.53 -7.74
N ASP A 63 6.71 21.07 -8.18
CA ASP A 63 8.04 20.83 -7.57
C ASP A 63 8.26 19.34 -7.33
N HIS A 64 8.10 18.54 -8.38
CA HIS A 64 8.15 17.09 -8.27
C HIS A 64 9.53 16.58 -7.84
N ARG A 65 9.53 15.77 -6.78
CA ARG A 65 10.71 15.01 -6.35
C ARG A 65 10.39 13.54 -6.12
N HIS A 66 11.25 12.68 -6.65
CA HIS A 66 11.20 11.24 -6.46
C HIS A 66 12.10 10.78 -5.32
N PHE A 67 11.63 9.84 -4.51
CA PHE A 67 12.39 9.18 -3.46
C PHE A 67 12.34 7.66 -3.64
N ASN A 68 13.44 7.05 -4.06
CA ASN A 68 13.53 5.59 -4.16
C ASN A 68 13.71 4.99 -2.76
N LEU A 69 12.71 4.24 -2.29
CA LEU A 69 12.73 3.62 -0.96
C LEU A 69 13.76 2.49 -0.84
N GLY A 70 14.15 1.89 -1.95
CA GLY A 70 15.23 0.91 -2.03
C GLY A 70 16.62 1.48 -1.80
N GLU A 71 16.80 2.79 -1.91
CA GLU A 71 18.01 3.47 -1.46
C GLU A 71 18.00 3.73 0.06
N LEU A 72 16.80 3.72 0.67
CA LEU A 72 16.57 3.95 2.10
C LEU A 72 16.49 2.65 2.91
N LEU A 73 16.27 1.51 2.28
CA LEU A 73 16.20 0.18 2.90
C LEU A 73 16.73 -0.91 1.97
N ASP A 74 17.30 -1.97 2.54
CA ASP A 74 17.79 -3.10 1.76
C ASP A 74 16.60 -3.98 1.34
N LEU A 75 16.09 -3.73 0.14
CA LEU A 75 14.99 -4.48 -0.46
C LEU A 75 15.47 -5.83 -1.00
N PRO A 76 14.71 -6.93 -0.85
CA PRO A 76 15.15 -8.27 -1.27
C PRO A 76 15.46 -8.42 -2.76
N ASP A 77 14.75 -7.70 -3.62
CA ASP A 77 14.99 -7.66 -5.08
C ASP A 77 15.76 -6.39 -5.50
N GLY A 78 16.41 -5.72 -4.55
CA GLY A 78 17.17 -4.50 -4.78
C GLY A 78 16.31 -3.26 -5.03
N PRO A 79 16.96 -2.10 -5.26
CA PRO A 79 16.28 -0.81 -5.38
C PRO A 79 15.53 -0.59 -6.70
N ALA A 80 15.77 -1.42 -7.71
CA ALA A 80 15.04 -1.40 -8.98
C ALA A 80 13.82 -2.35 -8.99
N GLY A 81 13.66 -3.20 -7.98
CA GLY A 81 12.54 -4.14 -7.92
C GLY A 81 11.24 -3.44 -7.51
N GLU A 82 10.19 -3.64 -8.29
CA GLU A 82 8.83 -3.11 -8.07
C GLU A 82 8.31 -3.40 -6.65
N MET A 83 7.85 -2.35 -5.95
CA MET A 83 7.21 -2.50 -4.64
C MET A 83 5.69 -2.60 -4.72
N ASP A 84 5.06 -2.29 -5.87
CA ASP A 84 3.61 -2.35 -6.04
C ASP A 84 2.92 -1.63 -4.87
N ILE A 85 3.33 -0.37 -4.65
CA ILE A 85 2.93 0.42 -3.49
C ILE A 85 1.48 0.79 -3.67
N GLU A 86 0.62 0.27 -2.81
CA GLU A 86 -0.83 0.38 -2.94
C GLU A 86 -1.46 1.10 -1.74
N GLY A 87 -0.61 1.67 -0.88
CA GLY A 87 -1.07 2.44 0.25
C GLY A 87 0.02 3.31 0.87
N LEU A 88 -0.34 4.58 1.06
CA LEU A 88 0.43 5.56 1.80
C LEU A 88 -0.43 6.16 2.92
N CYS A 89 0.18 6.41 4.08
CA CYS A 89 -0.48 7.14 5.15
C CYS A 89 0.53 7.96 5.95
N CYS A 90 0.35 9.27 5.98
CA CYS A 90 1.08 10.14 6.90
C CYS A 90 0.45 10.09 8.30
N ASP A 91 1.29 9.93 9.32
CA ASP A 91 0.92 10.10 10.72
C ASP A 91 2.07 10.77 11.47
N ASP A 92 1.81 11.99 11.95
CA ASP A 92 2.81 12.90 12.49
C ASP A 92 4.05 12.99 11.56
N ASP A 93 5.24 12.68 12.07
CA ASP A 93 6.49 12.67 11.29
C ASP A 93 6.83 11.31 10.67
N TRP A 94 5.84 10.51 10.30
CA TRP A 94 6.01 9.21 9.66
C TRP A 94 5.21 9.11 8.38
N LEU A 95 5.83 8.50 7.36
CA LEU A 95 5.15 7.99 6.17
C LEU A 95 5.07 6.47 6.29
N TRP A 96 3.86 5.95 6.48
CA TRP A 96 3.58 4.53 6.32
C TRP A 96 3.43 4.17 4.85
N VAL A 97 4.00 3.02 4.48
CA VAL A 97 4.00 2.49 3.12
C VAL A 97 3.67 1.01 3.18
N VAL A 98 2.78 0.55 2.29
CA VAL A 98 2.47 -0.86 2.11
C VAL A 98 2.44 -1.21 0.62
N GLY A 99 3.04 -2.34 0.27
CA GLY A 99 2.85 -2.95 -1.05
C GLY A 99 1.66 -3.89 -1.08
N SER A 100 1.21 -4.31 -2.25
CA SER A 100 0.02 -5.17 -2.44
C SER A 100 0.05 -6.50 -1.68
N HIS A 101 1.24 -7.05 -1.40
CA HIS A 101 1.45 -8.43 -0.92
C HIS A 101 0.82 -9.50 -1.84
N ALA A 102 0.63 -9.17 -3.11
CA ALA A 102 -0.01 -10.02 -4.09
C ALA A 102 0.95 -11.01 -4.77
N LEU A 103 0.39 -12.16 -5.17
CA LEU A 103 0.94 -12.95 -6.27
C LEU A 103 0.35 -12.43 -7.58
N LYS A 104 1.09 -12.54 -8.68
CA LYS A 104 0.59 -12.17 -10.01
C LYS A 104 0.67 -13.35 -10.98
N ARG A 105 -0.33 -13.47 -11.86
CA ARG A 105 -0.25 -14.36 -13.02
C ARG A 105 0.36 -13.59 -14.16
N LYS A 106 1.26 -14.21 -14.93
CA LYS A 106 1.83 -13.56 -16.11
C LYS A 106 0.71 -13.23 -17.11
N LYS A 107 0.64 -11.98 -17.56
CA LYS A 107 -0.29 -11.53 -18.61
C LYS A 107 0.20 -11.99 -19.99
N PRO A 108 -0.70 -12.23 -20.95
CA PRO A 108 -0.34 -12.35 -22.35
C PRO A 108 0.41 -11.12 -22.86
N ASP A 109 1.34 -11.32 -23.78
CA ASP A 109 2.03 -10.29 -24.55
C ASP A 109 1.47 -10.25 -25.98
N ALA A 110 1.20 -9.06 -26.50
CA ALA A 110 0.65 -8.90 -27.84
C ALA A 110 1.64 -9.33 -28.95
N GLU A 111 2.94 -9.31 -28.64
CA GLU A 111 4.00 -9.71 -29.56
C GLU A 111 4.24 -11.22 -29.59
N ASP A 112 3.73 -11.96 -28.59
CA ASP A 112 3.87 -13.41 -28.48
C ASP A 112 2.72 -14.15 -29.20
N ASP A 113 3.01 -15.34 -29.76
CA ASP A 113 1.98 -16.20 -30.33
C ASP A 113 1.04 -16.79 -29.26
N GLY A 114 -0.12 -17.32 -29.69
CA GLY A 114 -1.14 -17.84 -28.78
C GLY A 114 -0.69 -19.03 -27.91
N ALA A 115 0.19 -19.90 -28.42
CA ALA A 115 0.69 -21.03 -27.64
C ALA A 115 1.70 -20.56 -26.58
N THR A 116 2.58 -19.63 -26.94
CA THR A 116 3.53 -18.97 -26.03
C THR A 116 2.79 -18.23 -24.92
N ASN A 117 1.75 -17.46 -25.28
CA ASN A 117 0.90 -16.77 -24.33
C ASN A 117 0.15 -17.71 -23.38
N LEU A 118 -0.44 -18.79 -23.90
CA LEU A 118 -1.14 -19.77 -23.08
C LEU A 118 -0.18 -20.45 -22.09
N ALA A 119 1.03 -20.79 -22.53
CA ALA A 119 2.08 -21.34 -21.68
C ALA A 119 2.52 -20.33 -20.61
N ALA A 120 2.73 -19.06 -20.98
CA ALA A 120 3.10 -17.98 -20.07
C ALA A 120 2.07 -17.79 -18.95
N MET A 121 0.77 -17.82 -19.27
CA MET A 121 -0.31 -17.67 -18.29
C MET A 121 -0.36 -18.78 -17.23
N THR A 122 0.35 -19.90 -17.42
CA THR A 122 0.47 -20.92 -16.36
C THR A 122 1.31 -20.42 -15.18
N ALA A 123 2.19 -19.44 -15.40
CA ALA A 123 3.11 -18.92 -14.39
C ALA A 123 2.40 -17.99 -13.40
N VAL A 124 2.51 -18.34 -12.12
CA VAL A 124 2.19 -17.46 -10.98
C VAL A 124 3.51 -17.06 -10.32
N THR A 125 3.78 -15.76 -10.29
CA THR A 125 5.04 -15.22 -9.80
C THR A 125 4.85 -14.46 -8.50
N ARG A 126 5.96 -14.42 -7.75
CA ARG A 126 6.10 -13.69 -6.50
C ARG A 126 7.21 -12.68 -6.69
N GLU A 127 6.92 -11.41 -6.43
CA GLU A 127 7.93 -10.34 -6.40
C GLU A 127 8.19 -9.91 -4.96
N ALA A 128 9.44 -9.98 -4.54
CA ALA A 128 9.79 -9.94 -3.12
C ALA A 128 9.46 -8.61 -2.47
N ASN A 129 9.69 -7.53 -3.22
CA ASN A 129 9.53 -6.14 -2.80
C ASN A 129 8.06 -5.76 -2.53
N ARG A 130 7.09 -6.37 -3.24
CA ARG A 130 5.62 -6.19 -3.03
C ARG A 130 5.12 -6.47 -1.62
N TYR A 131 5.92 -7.15 -0.80
CA TYR A 131 5.54 -7.63 0.53
C TYR A 131 6.08 -6.73 1.65
N PHE A 132 6.30 -5.46 1.32
CA PHE A 132 6.72 -4.43 2.23
C PHE A 132 5.55 -3.89 3.05
N LEU A 133 5.72 -3.82 4.36
CA LEU A 133 4.86 -3.03 5.26
C LEU A 133 5.78 -2.34 6.25
N GLY A 134 5.80 -1.02 6.25
CA GLY A 134 6.71 -0.26 7.10
C GLY A 134 6.40 1.22 7.15
N ARG A 135 7.29 1.95 7.81
CA ARG A 135 7.24 3.41 7.90
C ARG A 135 8.62 4.03 7.80
N PHE A 136 8.67 5.20 7.19
CA PHE A 136 9.87 6.02 7.04
C PHE A 136 9.67 7.31 7.85
N PRO A 137 10.68 7.75 8.62
CA PRO A 137 10.66 9.09 9.19
C PRO A 137 10.56 10.12 8.07
N LEU A 138 9.68 11.10 8.27
CA LEU A 138 9.67 12.34 7.51
C LEU A 138 10.63 13.34 8.17
N SER A 139 11.44 14.00 7.34
CA SER A 139 12.39 15.04 7.70
C SER A 139 12.28 16.22 6.75
N GLY A 140 12.50 17.43 7.24
CA GLY A 140 12.35 18.67 6.48
C GLY A 140 11.39 19.64 7.15
N ALA A 141 11.25 20.82 6.56
CA ALA A 141 10.24 21.79 6.95
C ALA A 141 8.89 21.48 6.26
N ASP A 142 7.84 22.16 6.68
CA ASP A 142 6.55 22.15 5.99
C ASP A 142 6.75 22.60 4.54
N GLY A 143 6.15 21.87 3.60
CA GLY A 143 6.36 22.05 2.16
C GLY A 143 7.66 21.44 1.62
N ASP A 144 8.53 20.85 2.43
CA ASP A 144 9.73 20.14 1.97
C ASP A 144 10.02 18.86 2.77
N LEU A 145 8.95 18.16 3.16
CA LEU A 145 9.07 16.87 3.84
C LEU A 145 9.62 15.80 2.89
N ARG A 146 10.50 14.96 3.41
CA ARG A 146 11.17 13.88 2.68
C ARG A 146 11.17 12.59 3.51
N PRO A 147 10.82 11.43 2.94
CA PRO A 147 11.08 10.15 3.59
C PRO A 147 12.60 9.94 3.65
N VAL A 148 13.10 9.58 4.83
CA VAL A 148 14.54 9.35 5.04
C VAL A 148 14.77 8.04 5.79
N ARG A 149 15.97 7.46 5.65
CA ARG A 149 16.36 6.28 6.43
C ARG A 149 16.39 6.55 7.94
N ARG A 150 16.72 7.79 8.35
CA ARG A 150 16.83 8.20 9.75
C ARG A 150 16.59 9.70 9.92
N ALA A 151 15.87 10.08 10.98
CA ALA A 151 15.71 11.45 11.44
C ALA A 151 15.83 11.50 12.97
N GLY A 152 16.94 12.01 13.50
CA GLY A 152 17.25 11.95 14.94
C GLY A 152 17.25 10.52 15.47
N SER A 153 16.41 10.25 16.48
CA SER A 153 16.21 8.91 17.07
C SER A 153 15.33 7.99 16.20
N ARG A 154 14.54 8.55 15.28
CA ARG A 154 13.65 7.81 14.39
C ARG A 154 14.42 7.21 13.22
N ARG A 155 13.97 6.06 12.73
CA ARG A 155 14.57 5.33 11.61
C ARG A 155 13.50 4.56 10.85
N ALA A 156 13.78 4.24 9.60
CA ALA A 156 12.92 3.38 8.81
C ALA A 156 12.74 2.03 9.52
N GLU A 157 11.48 1.60 9.59
CA GLU A 157 11.01 0.47 10.37
C GLU A 157 10.05 -0.36 9.52
N HIS A 158 10.22 -1.68 9.46
CA HIS A 158 9.40 -2.51 8.58
C HIS A 158 9.16 -3.91 9.16
N VAL A 159 8.04 -4.52 8.76
CA VAL A 159 7.77 -5.92 9.00
C VAL A 159 8.80 -6.75 8.25
N ARG A 160 9.33 -7.79 8.90
CA ARG A 160 10.35 -8.65 8.28
C ARG A 160 9.79 -9.35 7.03
N PHE A 161 10.49 -9.19 5.91
CA PHE A 161 10.19 -9.84 4.64
C PHE A 161 11.50 -10.24 3.95
N GLY A 162 11.42 -10.86 2.78
CA GLY A 162 12.54 -11.46 2.07
C GLY A 162 12.08 -12.19 0.83
N LYS A 163 13.04 -12.65 0.00
CA LYS A 163 12.81 -13.27 -1.30
C LYS A 163 11.64 -14.27 -1.32
N THR A 164 11.62 -15.19 -0.36
CA THR A 164 10.59 -16.25 -0.29
C THR A 164 9.65 -16.16 0.92
N LYS A 165 9.85 -15.19 1.82
CA LYS A 165 9.15 -15.16 3.12
C LYS A 165 8.71 -13.75 3.50
N SER A 166 7.45 -13.58 3.86
CA SER A 166 6.92 -12.37 4.52
C SER A 166 6.35 -12.71 5.89
N ARG A 167 6.61 -11.86 6.91
CA ARG A 167 6.05 -12.12 8.24
C ARG A 167 4.54 -11.88 8.28
N LEU A 168 4.04 -10.88 7.55
CA LEU A 168 2.61 -10.63 7.44
C LEU A 168 1.91 -11.87 6.87
N MET A 169 2.40 -12.39 5.73
CA MET A 169 1.85 -13.62 5.12
C MET A 169 1.89 -14.82 6.07
N ARG A 170 2.95 -14.97 6.87
CA ARG A 170 3.01 -16.04 7.89
C ARG A 170 2.00 -15.85 9.03
N TRP A 171 1.57 -14.63 9.32
CA TRP A 171 0.46 -14.39 10.26
C TRP A 171 -0.87 -14.74 9.62
N LEU A 172 -1.09 -14.34 8.36
CA LEU A 172 -2.31 -14.61 7.60
C LEU A 172 -2.50 -16.10 7.30
N GLY A 173 -1.44 -16.84 7.02
CA GLY A 173 -1.49 -18.28 6.70
C GLY A 173 -1.94 -19.18 7.86
N LYS A 174 -2.24 -18.60 9.04
CA LYS A 174 -2.85 -19.30 10.17
C LYS A 174 -4.35 -18.98 10.34
N ASP A 175 -4.91 -18.10 9.53
CA ASP A 175 -6.33 -17.76 9.57
C ASP A 175 -7.09 -18.64 8.58
N PRO A 176 -8.08 -19.44 9.03
CA PRO A 176 -8.79 -20.37 8.18
C PRO A 176 -9.61 -19.71 7.07
N HIS A 177 -9.94 -18.42 7.18
CA HIS A 177 -10.65 -17.70 6.13
C HIS A 177 -9.71 -17.12 5.08
N LEU A 178 -8.49 -16.71 5.46
CA LEU A 178 -7.56 -16.01 4.56
C LEU A 178 -6.52 -16.94 3.95
N ALA A 179 -6.08 -17.96 4.69
CA ALA A 179 -5.07 -18.92 4.24
C ALA A 179 -5.36 -19.54 2.85
N PRO A 180 -6.62 -19.93 2.50
CA PRO A 180 -6.92 -20.50 1.18
C PRO A 180 -6.64 -19.57 0.00
N PHE A 181 -6.57 -18.25 0.24
CA PHE A 181 -6.40 -17.25 -0.82
C PHE A 181 -4.95 -16.77 -0.96
N LEU A 182 -4.03 -17.19 -0.09
CA LEU A 182 -2.64 -16.70 -0.10
C LEU A 182 -1.79 -17.31 -1.22
N SER A 183 -2.24 -18.39 -1.83
CA SER A 183 -1.59 -19.03 -2.99
C SER A 183 -2.24 -18.65 -4.32
N LEU A 184 -3.27 -17.79 -4.30
CA LEU A 184 -3.96 -17.34 -5.51
C LEU A 184 -3.39 -15.99 -5.98
N PRO A 185 -3.32 -15.75 -7.29
CA PRO A 185 -3.04 -14.42 -7.84
C PRO A 185 -4.09 -13.37 -7.43
N SER A 186 -3.69 -12.10 -7.33
CA SER A 186 -4.57 -11.02 -6.87
C SER A 186 -5.81 -10.84 -7.74
N LYS A 187 -5.69 -10.95 -9.07
CA LYS A 187 -6.83 -10.83 -10.00
C LYS A 187 -7.74 -12.09 -10.01
N GLU A 188 -7.40 -13.12 -9.22
CA GLU A 188 -8.16 -14.35 -9.01
C GLU A 188 -8.68 -14.44 -7.55
N ASN A 189 -8.99 -13.29 -6.95
CA ASN A 189 -9.43 -13.16 -5.55
C ASN A 189 -8.37 -13.59 -4.52
N GLY A 190 -7.10 -13.67 -4.92
CA GLY A 190 -5.98 -13.79 -3.99
C GLY A 190 -5.84 -12.59 -3.06
N LEU A 191 -4.92 -12.71 -2.09
CA LEU A 191 -4.61 -11.57 -1.22
C LEU A 191 -4.12 -10.38 -2.05
N ASP A 192 -4.74 -9.22 -1.83
CA ASP A 192 -4.35 -7.97 -2.44
C ASP A 192 -4.69 -6.79 -1.52
N ILE A 193 -3.67 -6.08 -1.04
CA ILE A 193 -3.81 -4.90 -0.18
C ILE A 193 -3.87 -3.66 -1.06
N GLU A 194 -4.94 -2.87 -0.95
CA GLU A 194 -5.14 -1.64 -1.72
C GLU A 194 -5.42 -0.43 -0.83
N GLY A 195 -4.91 -0.47 0.40
CA GLY A 195 -5.04 0.68 1.29
C GLY A 195 -4.45 0.48 2.67
N ILE A 196 -4.01 1.59 3.24
CA ILE A 196 -3.50 1.67 4.60
C ILE A 196 -4.05 2.90 5.32
N ALA A 197 -4.36 2.74 6.59
CA ALA A 197 -4.52 3.84 7.53
C ALA A 197 -3.66 3.56 8.77
N ALA A 198 -3.12 4.59 9.38
CA ALA A 198 -2.27 4.44 10.56
C ALA A 198 -2.48 5.58 11.56
N ARG A 199 -2.34 5.23 12.86
CA ARG A 199 -2.26 6.17 13.96
C ARG A 199 -1.28 5.62 15.00
N GLY A 200 -0.14 6.27 15.16
CA GLY A 200 1.01 5.78 15.89
C GLY A 200 1.49 4.43 15.37
N LEU A 201 1.28 3.39 16.17
CA LEU A 201 1.61 2.00 15.83
C LEU A 201 0.38 1.13 15.58
N ARG A 202 -0.82 1.72 15.53
CA ARG A 202 -2.03 1.00 15.10
C ARG A 202 -2.21 1.21 13.60
N VAL A 203 -2.34 0.11 12.86
CA VAL A 203 -2.37 0.10 11.39
C VAL A 203 -3.57 -0.70 10.93
N TRP A 204 -4.28 -0.18 9.94
CA TRP A 204 -5.36 -0.87 9.25
C TRP A 204 -4.96 -1.09 7.80
N LEU A 205 -5.16 -2.31 7.30
CA LEU A 205 -4.90 -2.67 5.90
C LEU A 205 -6.24 -3.04 5.25
N GLY A 206 -6.60 -2.33 4.20
CA GLY A 206 -7.76 -2.64 3.36
C GLY A 206 -7.39 -3.68 2.31
N LEU A 207 -8.17 -4.75 2.21
CA LEU A 207 -7.96 -5.77 1.19
C LEU A 207 -8.95 -5.58 0.05
N ARG A 208 -8.46 -5.47 -1.19
CA ARG A 208 -9.32 -5.68 -2.38
C ARG A 208 -9.73 -7.14 -2.47
N GLY A 209 -8.78 -8.04 -2.22
CA GLY A 209 -8.98 -9.49 -2.20
C GLY A 209 -8.33 -10.14 -0.97
N PRO A 210 -8.92 -11.21 -0.40
CA PRO A 210 -10.13 -11.88 -0.86
C PRO A 210 -11.42 -11.17 -0.42
N VAL A 211 -12.45 -11.23 -1.27
CA VAL A 211 -13.85 -10.98 -0.88
C VAL A 211 -14.47 -12.28 -0.38
N LEU A 212 -15.00 -12.27 0.84
CA LEU A 212 -15.54 -13.46 1.51
C LEU A 212 -17.07 -13.42 1.47
N ARG A 213 -17.71 -14.09 0.51
CA ARG A 213 -19.19 -14.11 0.33
C ARG A 213 -19.82 -12.70 0.40
N GLY A 214 -19.22 -11.74 -0.30
CA GLY A 214 -19.71 -10.35 -0.32
C GLY A 214 -19.28 -9.50 0.86
N TYR A 215 -18.28 -9.94 1.63
CA TYR A 215 -17.64 -9.13 2.67
C TYR A 215 -16.21 -8.78 2.28
N ALA A 216 -15.89 -7.49 2.28
CA ALA A 216 -14.54 -6.96 2.24
C ALA A 216 -13.87 -7.15 3.59
N VAL A 217 -12.54 -7.19 3.58
CA VAL A 217 -11.73 -7.49 4.77
C VAL A 217 -10.85 -6.29 5.09
N ILE A 218 -10.88 -5.86 6.36
CA ILE A 218 -9.88 -4.94 6.91
C ILE A 218 -9.10 -5.66 8.01
N LEU A 219 -7.77 -5.60 7.94
CA LEU A 219 -6.87 -6.12 8.96
C LEU A 219 -6.44 -5.00 9.88
N GLU A 220 -6.70 -5.11 11.18
CA GLU A 220 -6.19 -4.18 12.18
C GLU A 220 -5.03 -4.81 12.94
N LEU A 221 -3.87 -4.16 12.92
CA LEU A 221 -2.66 -4.58 13.59
C LEU A 221 -2.23 -3.53 14.61
N GLU A 222 -1.94 -3.97 15.83
CA GLU A 222 -1.23 -3.16 16.80
C GLU A 222 0.25 -3.53 16.76
N MET A 223 1.08 -2.64 16.27
CA MET A 223 2.49 -2.87 16.02
C MET A 223 3.34 -2.56 17.25
N LYS A 224 4.54 -3.13 17.28
CA LYS A 224 5.62 -2.72 18.16
C LYS A 224 6.94 -2.73 17.42
N VAL A 225 7.80 -1.80 17.79
CA VAL A 225 9.19 -1.77 17.34
C VAL A 225 9.96 -2.89 18.03
N THR A 226 10.84 -3.55 17.28
CA THR A 226 11.64 -4.69 17.70
C THR A 226 13.04 -4.57 17.12
N GLY A 227 14.06 -4.66 17.97
CA GLY A 227 15.44 -4.39 17.54
C GLY A 227 15.58 -2.97 17.01
N LYS A 228 16.47 -2.77 16.03
CA LYS A 228 16.72 -1.44 15.45
C LYS A 228 15.64 -1.03 14.45
N SER A 229 15.30 -1.86 13.47
CA SER A 229 14.39 -1.49 12.36
C SER A 229 13.18 -2.42 12.19
N GLY A 230 12.94 -3.34 13.12
CA GLY A 230 11.90 -4.34 12.95
C GLY A 230 10.54 -3.88 13.47
N LEU A 231 9.49 -4.05 12.68
CA LEU A 231 8.11 -4.00 13.17
C LEU A 231 7.54 -5.40 13.34
N LYS A 232 6.75 -5.56 14.40
CA LYS A 232 6.03 -6.80 14.68
C LYS A 232 4.69 -6.51 15.31
N ALA A 233 3.63 -7.09 14.76
CA ALA A 233 2.34 -7.03 15.39
C ALA A 233 2.34 -7.72 16.77
N LYS A 234 1.77 -7.06 17.77
CA LYS A 234 1.52 -7.58 19.11
C LYS A 234 0.57 -8.78 19.01
N ARG A 235 0.59 -9.62 20.06
CA ARG A 235 -0.39 -10.70 20.16
C ARG A 235 -1.64 -10.16 20.84
N ILE A 236 -2.80 -10.51 20.32
CA ILE A 236 -4.10 -10.30 20.93
C ILE A 236 -4.43 -11.59 21.68
N ASP A 237 -4.65 -11.50 22.99
CA ASP A 237 -4.96 -12.60 23.90
C ASP A 237 -4.01 -13.81 23.76
N GLY A 238 -2.73 -13.54 23.51
CA GLY A 238 -1.70 -14.56 23.32
C GLY A 238 -1.79 -15.36 22.01
N ARG A 239 -2.83 -15.16 21.19
CA ARG A 239 -3.12 -16.00 20.01
C ARG A 239 -2.84 -15.29 18.69
N ARG A 240 -3.74 -14.40 18.28
CA ARG A 240 -3.72 -13.76 16.94
C ARG A 240 -2.83 -12.53 16.94
N ARG A 241 -2.51 -12.01 15.76
CA ARG A 241 -1.70 -10.79 15.60
C ARG A 241 -2.44 -9.61 14.97
N TYR A 242 -3.69 -9.82 14.64
CA TYR A 242 -4.54 -8.82 14.04
C TYR A 242 -5.99 -9.12 14.39
N ARG A 243 -6.82 -8.09 14.38
CA ARG A 243 -8.27 -8.22 14.28
C ARG A 243 -8.64 -8.20 12.81
N LYS A 244 -9.67 -8.95 12.45
CA LYS A 244 -10.21 -8.96 11.09
C LYS A 244 -11.61 -8.41 11.15
N HIS A 245 -11.85 -7.34 10.41
CA HIS A 245 -13.16 -6.70 10.28
C HIS A 245 -13.74 -7.10 8.93
N LEU A 246 -15.00 -7.53 8.94
CA LEU A 246 -15.74 -7.92 7.73
C LEU A 246 -16.79 -6.86 7.45
N LEU A 247 -16.68 -6.19 6.32
CA LEU A 247 -17.60 -5.14 5.90
C LEU A 247 -18.41 -5.61 4.69
N PRO A 248 -19.74 -5.48 4.68
CA PRO A 248 -20.51 -5.86 3.50
C PRO A 248 -20.12 -4.98 2.31
N THR A 249 -19.83 -5.59 1.16
CA THR A 249 -19.46 -4.86 -0.08
C THR A 249 -20.66 -4.20 -0.75
N ARG A 250 -21.87 -4.57 -0.34
CA ARG A 250 -23.11 -3.90 -0.70
C ARG A 250 -23.60 -3.16 0.53
N ALA A 251 -23.92 -1.88 0.39
CA ALA A 251 -24.78 -1.22 1.37
C ALA A 251 -26.09 -2.02 1.42
N SER A 252 -26.40 -2.67 2.54
CA SER A 252 -27.73 -3.22 2.72
C SER A 252 -28.69 -2.03 2.76
N ALA A 253 -29.53 -1.90 1.74
CA ALA A 253 -30.60 -0.90 1.66
C ALA A 253 -31.74 -1.18 2.67
N SER A 254 -31.40 -1.60 3.88
CA SER A 254 -32.34 -1.93 4.94
C SER A 254 -31.75 -1.47 6.27
N ALA A 255 -32.44 -0.48 6.85
CA ALA A 255 -32.18 0.24 8.10
C ALA A 255 -31.22 1.44 8.06
N ILE A 256 -31.52 2.43 7.22
CA ILE A 256 -31.41 3.83 7.67
C ILE A 256 -32.82 4.24 8.11
N SER A 257 -33.15 3.95 9.37
CA SER A 257 -34.10 4.77 10.13
C SER A 257 -33.27 5.86 10.80
N PRO A 258 -33.64 7.15 10.71
CA PRO A 258 -32.90 8.23 11.36
C PRO A 258 -33.25 8.23 12.86
N SER A 259 -32.70 7.27 13.60
CA SER A 259 -32.72 7.28 15.06
C SER A 259 -31.48 6.54 15.57
N THR A 260 -30.44 7.33 15.86
CA THR A 260 -29.40 7.09 16.87
C THR A 260 -28.84 5.66 16.94
N ALA A 261 -27.74 5.40 16.22
CA ALA A 261 -26.91 4.23 16.45
C ALA A 261 -25.82 4.59 17.48
N THR A 262 -26.08 4.28 18.75
CA THR A 262 -25.06 4.31 19.81
C THR A 262 -24.21 3.05 19.68
N ILE A 263 -22.94 3.18 19.31
CA ILE A 263 -21.97 2.09 19.35
C ILE A 263 -21.35 2.08 20.74
N SER A 264 -21.83 1.18 21.60
CA SER A 264 -21.22 0.89 22.89
C SER A 264 -20.11 -0.15 22.74
N TRP A 265 -18.91 0.20 23.20
CA TRP A 265 -17.77 -0.72 23.32
C TRP A 265 -17.85 -1.47 24.66
N CYS A 266 -17.52 -2.77 24.64
CA CYS A 266 -16.96 -3.47 25.80
C CYS A 266 -15.49 -3.79 25.51
#